data_AF-A0A961L7S9-F1
#
_entry.id   AF-A0A961L7S9-F1
#
_cell.length_a   1.000
_cell.length_b   1.000
_cell.length_c   1.000
_cell.angle_alpha   90.00
_cell.angle_beta   90.00
_cell.angle_gamma   90.00
#
_symmetry.space_group_name_H-M   'P 1'
#
loop_
_entity.id
_entity.type
_entity.pdbx_description
1 polymer ?
#
loop_
_entity_poly.entity_id
_entity_poly.type
_entity_poly.pdbx_seq_one_letter_code
_entity_poly.pdbx_strand_id
1 'polypeptide(L)'
;PQVGAALAREGYDVVITPGQAYYLDMAQSPAWLEPGAGWAGSSTPEQTYAYDAEASFPAELRPRFRGVQACIWCEHFHSKDYFNDLVFPRLAAIAEAAWTPLARKDWLRFAVQARNTPRL
;
A
#
# COMPACT_ATOMS: atom_id res chain seq x y z
N PRO A 1 2.60 5.05 -11.03
CA PRO A 1 3.04 4.06 -12.05
C PRO A 1 2.36 4.34 -13.38
N GLN A 2 3.14 4.73 -14.39
CA GLN A 2 2.60 5.13 -15.71
C GLN A 2 1.86 3.99 -16.43
N VAL A 3 2.19 2.73 -16.08
CA VAL A 3 1.57 1.52 -16.66
C VAL A 3 0.07 1.46 -16.43
N GLY A 4 -0.44 1.87 -15.26
CA GLY A 4 -1.87 1.84 -14.97
C GLY A 4 -2.68 2.75 -15.91
N ALA A 5 -2.21 3.98 -16.11
CA ALA A 5 -2.81 4.90 -17.05
C ALA A 5 -2.64 4.44 -18.50
N ALA A 6 -1.52 3.80 -18.85
CA ALA A 6 -1.32 3.24 -20.19
C ALA A 6 -2.36 2.13 -20.50
N LEU A 7 -2.54 1.16 -19.60
CA LEU A 7 -3.55 0.11 -19.75
C LEU A 7 -4.98 0.68 -19.80
N ALA A 8 -5.27 1.72 -19.01
CA ALA A 8 -6.56 2.39 -19.10
C ALA A 8 -6.79 3.06 -20.46
N ARG A 9 -5.76 3.61 -21.12
CA ARG A 9 -5.86 4.13 -22.51
C ARG A 9 -6.14 3.03 -23.52
N GLU A 10 -5.62 1.83 -23.29
CA GLU A 10 -5.89 0.65 -24.11
C GLU A 10 -7.29 0.06 -23.88
N GLY A 11 -8.02 0.57 -22.89
CA GLY A 11 -9.41 0.20 -22.64
C GLY A 11 -9.61 -0.81 -21.51
N TYR A 12 -8.57 -1.14 -20.75
CA TYR A 12 -8.68 -2.00 -19.58
C TYR A 12 -9.21 -1.25 -18.36
N ASP A 13 -9.92 -1.99 -17.51
CA ASP A 13 -10.21 -1.58 -16.14
C ASP A 13 -9.06 -2.01 -15.24
N VAL A 14 -8.59 -1.12 -14.37
CA VAL A 14 -7.31 -1.27 -13.69
C VAL A 14 -7.47 -1.24 -12.17
N VAL A 15 -6.87 -2.23 -11.50
CA VAL A 15 -6.60 -2.22 -10.05
C VAL A 15 -5.11 -1.96 -9.85
N ILE A 16 -4.79 -0.98 -9.02
CA ILE A 16 -3.40 -0.57 -8.76
C ILE A 16 -2.85 -1.27 -7.52
N THR A 17 -1.80 -2.06 -7.71
CA THR A 17 -1.15 -2.87 -6.65
C THR A 17 0.39 -2.75 -6.71
N PRO A 18 0.96 -1.55 -6.47
CA PRO A 18 2.39 -1.30 -6.59
C PRO A 18 3.19 -2.03 -5.51
N GLY A 19 4.23 -2.77 -5.90
CA GLY A 19 5.12 -3.44 -4.95
C GLY A 19 5.82 -2.48 -3.99
N GLN A 20 6.13 -1.26 -4.44
CA GLN A 20 6.83 -0.25 -3.66
C GLN A 20 5.99 0.36 -2.52
N ALA A 21 4.68 0.12 -2.49
CA ALA A 21 3.80 0.71 -1.46
C ALA A 21 2.81 -0.28 -0.85
N TYR A 22 2.25 -1.20 -1.64
CA TYR A 22 1.11 -2.05 -1.24
C TYR A 22 1.43 -3.55 -1.16
N TYR A 23 2.69 -3.94 -1.32
CA TYR A 23 3.14 -5.30 -0.98
C TYR A 23 3.56 -5.33 0.48
N LEU A 24 2.76 -6.00 1.30
CA LEU A 24 2.90 -6.05 2.75
C LEU A 24 4.02 -6.98 3.21
N ASP A 25 4.63 -7.75 2.31
CA ASP A 25 5.80 -8.59 2.55
C ASP A 25 7.11 -7.81 2.39
N MET A 26 7.07 -6.58 1.85
CA MET A 26 8.26 -5.72 1.75
C MET A 26 8.69 -5.24 3.13
N ALA A 27 10.00 -5.19 3.35
CA ALA A 27 10.61 -4.64 4.56
C ALA A 27 10.18 -3.17 4.77
N GLN A 28 9.98 -2.78 6.03
CA GLN A 28 9.47 -1.43 6.36
C GLN A 28 10.58 -0.39 6.56
N SER A 29 11.84 -0.80 6.46
CA SER A 29 13.02 0.04 6.52
C SER A 29 14.17 -0.64 5.76
N PRO A 30 15.24 0.09 5.40
CA PRO A 30 16.43 -0.51 4.81
C PRO A 30 17.37 -1.15 5.85
N ALA A 31 16.98 -1.21 7.12
CA ALA A 31 17.82 -1.78 8.17
C ALA A 31 18.04 -3.28 7.94
N TRP A 32 19.26 -3.76 8.21
CA TRP A 32 19.64 -5.15 7.97
C TRP A 32 18.77 -6.17 8.71
N LEU A 33 18.29 -5.81 9.90
CA LEU A 33 17.48 -6.68 10.75
C LEU A 33 15.98 -6.47 10.56
N GLU A 34 15.56 -5.60 9.65
CA GLU A 34 14.14 -5.40 9.36
C GLU A 34 13.56 -6.66 8.71
N PRO A 35 12.45 -7.22 9.23
CA PRO A 35 11.79 -8.35 8.60
C PRO A 35 11.16 -7.95 7.25
N GLY A 36 11.08 -8.91 6.32
CA GLY A 36 10.47 -8.73 5.01
C GLY A 36 11.47 -8.84 3.85
N ALA A 37 10.93 -8.86 2.64
CA ALA A 37 11.71 -8.89 1.41
C ALA A 37 12.11 -7.47 0.96
N GLY A 38 13.12 -7.36 0.12
CA GLY A 38 13.63 -6.06 -0.39
C GLY A 38 13.59 -5.91 -1.91
N TRP A 39 13.00 -6.86 -2.65
CA TRP A 39 13.11 -6.90 -4.11
C TRP A 39 12.37 -5.75 -4.81
N ALA A 40 11.31 -5.21 -4.19
CA ALA A 40 10.62 -4.01 -4.67
C ALA A 40 11.06 -2.73 -3.93
N GLY A 41 12.07 -2.80 -3.07
CA GLY A 41 12.46 -1.74 -2.13
C GLY A 41 11.84 -1.93 -0.73
N SER A 42 11.96 -0.90 0.11
CA SER A 42 11.27 -0.85 1.41
C SER A 42 10.00 0.00 1.31
N SER A 43 8.98 -0.37 2.09
CA SER A 43 7.67 0.29 2.11
C SER A 43 7.30 0.63 3.54
N THR A 44 7.68 1.83 3.98
CA THR A 44 7.36 2.32 5.33
C THR A 44 5.85 2.56 5.47
N PRO A 45 5.29 2.51 6.70
CA PRO A 45 3.89 2.89 6.91
C PRO A 45 3.52 4.27 6.38
N GLU A 46 4.43 5.24 6.45
CA GLU A 46 4.22 6.59 5.92
C GLU A 46 4.18 6.61 4.39
N GLN A 47 5.08 5.88 3.73
CA GLN A 47 5.08 5.76 2.27
C GLN A 47 3.81 5.07 1.77
N THR A 48 3.42 3.97 2.43
CA THR A 48 2.15 3.27 2.15
C THR A 48 0.96 4.20 2.34
N TYR A 49 0.93 4.98 3.42
CA TYR A 49 -0.13 5.94 3.69
C TYR A 49 -0.16 7.07 2.67
N ALA A 50 0.98 7.67 2.33
CA ALA A 50 1.07 8.85 1.47
C ALA A 50 0.83 8.53 -0.02
N TYR A 51 0.94 7.26 -0.41
CA TYR A 51 0.78 6.86 -1.80
C TYR A 51 -0.59 7.27 -2.36
N ASP A 52 -0.57 7.94 -3.52
CA ASP A 52 -1.75 8.29 -4.30
C ASP A 52 -1.76 7.48 -5.59
N ALA A 53 -2.61 6.46 -5.62
CA ALA A 53 -2.77 5.58 -6.78
C ALA A 53 -3.47 6.26 -7.96
N GLU A 54 -4.26 7.30 -7.70
CA GLU A 54 -5.03 8.03 -8.70
C GLU A 54 -4.22 9.17 -9.34
N ALA A 55 -3.14 9.64 -8.69
CA ALA A 55 -2.31 10.74 -9.18
C ALA A 55 -1.83 10.59 -10.63
N SER A 56 -1.60 9.35 -11.09
CA SER A 56 -1.18 9.08 -12.47
C SER A 56 -2.32 8.97 -13.49
N PHE A 57 -3.59 9.05 -13.07
CA PHE A 57 -4.76 8.94 -13.94
C PHE A 57 -5.29 10.32 -14.35
N PRO A 58 -5.23 10.66 -15.66
CA PRO A 58 -5.98 11.77 -16.21
C PRO A 58 -7.48 11.67 -15.92
N ALA A 59 -8.18 12.80 -15.89
CA ALA A 59 -9.60 12.86 -15.53
C ALA A 59 -10.47 11.97 -16.41
N GLU A 60 -10.15 11.89 -17.70
CA GLU A 60 -10.84 11.08 -18.70
C GLU A 60 -10.65 9.56 -18.51
N LEU A 61 -9.59 9.14 -17.81
CA LEU A 61 -9.30 7.72 -17.53
C LEU A 61 -9.79 7.26 -16.16
N ARG A 62 -10.22 8.20 -15.28
CA ARG A 62 -10.71 7.87 -13.93
C ARG A 62 -11.82 6.80 -13.90
N PRO A 63 -12.80 6.76 -14.83
CA PRO A 63 -13.83 5.72 -14.83
C PRO A 63 -13.29 4.28 -14.97
N ARG A 64 -12.06 4.12 -15.46
CA ARG A 64 -11.38 2.82 -15.62
C ARG A 64 -10.52 2.44 -14.41
N PHE A 65 -10.27 3.37 -13.49
CA PHE A 65 -9.63 3.06 -12.22
C PHE A 65 -10.65 2.38 -11.30
N ARG A 66 -10.42 1.12 -10.97
CA ARG A 66 -11.31 0.31 -10.12
C ARG A 66 -10.94 0.38 -8.64
N GLY A 67 -9.74 0.86 -8.33
CA GLY A 67 -9.26 1.01 -6.96
C GLY A 67 -7.86 0.45 -6.79
N VAL A 68 -7.57 0.07 -5.56
CA VAL A 68 -6.26 -0.43 -5.14
C VAL A 68 -6.39 -1.77 -4.44
N GLN A 69 -5.28 -2.51 -4.38
CA GLN A 69 -5.20 -3.77 -3.65
C GLN A 69 -3.90 -3.86 -2.88
N ALA A 70 -4.00 -4.34 -1.63
CA ALA A 70 -2.86 -4.79 -0.85
C ALA A 70 -2.60 -6.27 -1.18
N CYS A 71 -1.34 -6.63 -1.39
CA CYS A 71 -0.94 -8.02 -1.55
C CYS A 71 -0.02 -8.42 -0.40
N ILE A 72 -0.15 -9.67 0.03
CA ILE A 72 0.79 -10.28 0.95
C ILE A 72 1.26 -11.59 0.36
N TRP A 73 2.56 -11.67 0.09
CA TRP A 73 3.22 -12.88 -0.37
C TRP A 73 3.82 -13.60 0.86
N CYS A 74 3.61 -14.91 0.93
CA CYS A 74 3.78 -15.69 2.16
C CYS A 74 5.02 -16.60 2.15
N GLU A 75 6.00 -16.37 1.27
CA GLU A 75 7.16 -17.24 1.09
C GLU A 75 7.97 -17.43 2.38
N HIS A 76 8.07 -16.38 3.20
CA HIS A 76 8.86 -16.35 4.43
C HIS A 76 8.00 -16.21 5.69
N PHE A 77 6.77 -16.75 5.66
CA PHE A 77 5.86 -16.66 6.80
C PHE A 77 6.16 -17.73 7.84
N HIS A 78 6.84 -17.32 8.90
CA HIS A 78 7.32 -18.23 9.94
C HIS A 78 6.44 -18.26 11.20
N SER A 79 5.65 -17.20 11.45
CA SER A 79 4.75 -17.12 12.61
C SER A 79 3.65 -16.07 12.43
N LYS A 80 2.64 -16.08 13.31
CA LYS A 80 1.61 -15.02 13.36
C LYS A 80 2.18 -13.67 13.78
N ASP A 81 3.18 -13.64 14.66
CA ASP A 81 3.83 -12.39 15.05
C ASP A 81 4.55 -11.76 13.86
N TYR A 82 5.25 -12.58 13.06
CA TYR A 82 5.89 -12.14 11.83
C TYR A 82 4.86 -11.58 10.82
N PHE A 83 3.71 -12.24 10.69
CA PHE A 83 2.58 -11.71 9.90
C PHE A 83 2.12 -10.35 10.42
N ASN A 84 1.88 -10.24 11.73
CA ASN A 84 1.36 -9.03 12.35
C ASN A 84 2.32 -7.86 12.17
N ASP A 85 3.63 -8.08 12.31
CA ASP A 85 4.66 -7.05 12.13
C ASP A 85 4.71 -6.53 10.69
N LEU A 86 4.54 -7.41 9.70
CA LEU A 86 4.54 -7.05 8.28
C LEU A 86 3.24 -6.36 7.84
N VAL A 87 2.09 -6.85 8.31
CA VAL A 87 0.77 -6.44 7.81
C VAL A 87 0.24 -5.22 8.55
N PHE A 88 0.41 -5.13 9.87
CA PHE A 88 -0.12 -4.04 10.66
C PHE A 88 1.01 -3.08 11.09
N PRO A 89 0.80 -1.75 10.98
CA PRO A 89 -0.46 -1.06 10.67
C PRO A 89 -0.69 -0.80 9.17
N ARG A 90 0.21 -1.25 8.29
CA ARG A 90 0.20 -0.89 6.86
C ARG A 90 -1.09 -1.24 6.13
N LEU A 91 -1.75 -2.35 6.46
CA LEU A 91 -3.06 -2.70 5.90
C LEU A 91 -4.11 -1.61 6.15
N ALA A 92 -4.13 -1.01 7.35
CA ALA A 92 -5.01 0.10 7.66
C ALA A 92 -4.63 1.38 6.90
N ALA A 93 -3.32 1.60 6.67
CA ALA A 93 -2.85 2.72 5.85
C ALA A 93 -3.35 2.58 4.40
N ILE A 94 -3.29 1.38 3.81
CA ILE A 94 -3.81 1.11 2.46
C ILE A 94 -5.33 1.30 2.41
N ALA A 95 -6.05 0.80 3.42
CA ALA A 95 -7.49 0.98 3.52
C ALA A 95 -7.87 2.48 3.56
N GLU A 96 -7.14 3.29 4.33
CA GLU A 96 -7.40 4.73 4.38
C GLU A 96 -7.02 5.43 3.07
N ALA A 97 -5.91 5.04 2.43
CA ALA A 97 -5.52 5.55 1.11
C ALA A 97 -6.54 5.20 0.01
N ALA A 98 -7.22 4.07 0.13
CA ALA A 98 -8.27 3.63 -0.81
C ALA A 98 -9.61 4.34 -0.60
N TRP A 99 -9.92 4.76 0.64
CA TRP A 99 -11.26 5.22 1.02
C TRP A 99 -11.35 6.73 1.27
N THR A 100 -10.29 7.32 1.82
CA THR A 100 -10.31 8.71 2.29
C THR A 100 -9.83 9.66 1.18
N PRO A 101 -10.64 10.66 0.78
CA PRO A 101 -10.21 11.70 -0.15
C PRO A 101 -8.91 12.37 0.31
N LEU A 102 -8.01 12.64 -0.62
CA LEU A 102 -6.68 13.20 -0.35
C LEU A 102 -6.71 14.43 0.56
N ALA A 103 -7.68 15.34 0.35
CA ALA A 103 -7.84 16.56 1.14
C ALA A 103 -8.19 16.33 2.63
N ARG A 104 -8.56 15.10 3.01
CA ARG A 104 -8.89 14.70 4.40
C ARG A 104 -7.84 13.78 5.02
N LYS A 105 -6.79 13.43 4.28
CA LYS A 105 -5.69 12.62 4.80
C LYS A 105 -4.82 13.46 5.72
N ASP A 106 -4.46 12.88 6.86
CA ASP A 106 -3.61 13.47 7.88
C ASP A 106 -2.77 12.35 8.49
N TRP A 107 -1.48 12.37 8.17
CA TRP A 107 -0.52 11.37 8.61
C TRP A 107 -0.39 11.30 10.13
N LEU A 108 -0.31 12.44 10.82
CA LEU A 108 -0.10 12.47 12.27
C LEU A 108 -1.34 11.94 12.99
N ARG A 109 -2.53 12.30 12.52
CA ARG A 109 -3.79 11.72 13.00
C ARG A 109 -3.80 10.20 12.79
N PHE A 110 -3.45 9.74 11.59
CA PHE A 110 -3.40 8.31 11.29
C PHE A 110 -2.41 7.58 12.19
N ALA A 111 -1.16 8.06 12.30
CA ALA A 111 -0.10 7.44 13.10
C ALA A 111 -0.49 7.29 14.58
N VAL A 112 -1.18 8.30 15.15
CA VAL A 112 -1.74 8.23 16.50
C VAL A 112 -2.79 7.11 16.62
N GLN A 113 -3.64 6.91 15.62
CA GLN A 113 -4.69 5.87 15.63
C GLN A 113 -4.15 4.49 15.27
N ALA A 114 -3.07 4.40 14.50
CA ALA A 114 -2.48 3.17 13.97
C ALA A 114 -2.10 2.19 15.09
N ARG A 115 -1.76 2.67 16.29
CA ARG A 115 -1.49 1.83 17.48
C ARG A 115 -2.69 0.95 17.90
N ASN A 116 -3.90 1.31 17.46
CA ASN A 116 -5.12 0.58 17.75
C ASN A 116 -5.43 -0.48 16.68
N THR A 117 -4.55 -0.70 15.69
CA THR A 117 -4.78 -1.75 14.69
C THR A 117 -4.84 -3.13 15.35
N PRO A 118 -5.75 -4.01 14.89
CA PRO A 118 -5.86 -5.35 15.44
C PRO A 118 -4.59 -6.15 15.18
N ARG A 119 -4.37 -7.18 15.99
CA ARG A 119 -3.38 -8.23 15.79
C ARG A 119 -4.09 -9.59 15.75
N LEU A 120 -3.58 -10.52 14.96
CA LEU A 120 -4.06 -11.91 14.85
C LEU A 120 -3.45 -12.86 15.87
#